data_AF-A0A1C4G0A4-F1
#
_entry.id   AF-A0A1C4G0A4-F1
#
_cell.length_a   1.000
_cell.length_b   1.000
_cell.length_c   1.000
_cell.angle_alpha   90.00
_cell.angle_beta   90.00
_cell.angle_gamma   90.00
#
_symmetry.space_group_name_H-M   'P 1'
#
loop_
_entity.id
_entity.type
_entity.pdbx_description
1 polymer ?
#
loop_
_entity_poly.entity_id
_entity_poly.type
_entity_poly.pdbx_seq_one_letter_code
_entity_poly.pdbx_strand_id
1 'polypeptide(L)'
;MKRLGEWEGDNPLSGIRQFKEGDQELAFLYEEEIDRLLVACDQAANKDLGIIVRICLATGARWSEAQDLKQSQILPGRLTFTQTKSKKNRTVPISQQLQAMLPKKRGSLFTPAYEAFKSALARAEIELPKGQRTHVLRHTFASHFMMRGGNILVLQQILGHSTIMMTMRYAHFAPNHLDAAVALNPFDNRMPNS
;
A
#
# COMPACT_ATOMS: atom_id res chain seq x y z
N MET A 1 47.54 36.05 15.07
CA MET A 1 47.66 34.65 15.54
C MET A 1 47.18 33.74 14.42
N LYS A 2 47.79 32.56 14.27
CA LYS A 2 47.73 31.67 13.08
C LYS A 2 46.89 30.40 13.39
N ARG A 3 46.31 29.79 12.33
CA ARG A 3 45.73 28.41 12.15
C ARG A 3 44.22 28.26 12.47
N LEU A 4 43.39 27.48 11.76
CA LEU A 4 43.48 26.42 10.73
C LEU A 4 42.40 26.73 9.65
N GLY A 5 42.45 26.38 8.36
CA GLY A 5 43.02 25.22 7.69
C GLY A 5 41.91 24.26 7.26
N GLU A 6 41.09 24.60 6.25
CA GLU A 6 40.22 23.64 5.56
C GLU A 6 40.20 23.89 4.04
N TRP A 7 40.17 22.76 3.33
CA TRP A 7 40.44 22.49 1.92
C TRP A 7 39.51 23.21 0.92
N GLU A 8 40.06 23.74 -0.18
CA GLU A 8 39.34 23.98 -1.44
C GLU A 8 39.47 22.73 -2.33
N GLY A 9 38.38 22.02 -2.56
CA GLY A 9 38.28 20.96 -3.55
C GLY A 9 36.97 21.07 -4.30
N ASP A 10 37.01 20.86 -5.62
CA ASP A 10 35.81 20.88 -6.46
C ASP A 10 34.76 19.92 -5.92
N ASN A 11 33.53 20.44 -5.76
CA ASN A 11 32.39 19.68 -5.29
C ASN A 11 32.18 18.43 -6.19
N PRO A 12 32.38 17.20 -5.67
CA PRO A 12 32.31 15.97 -6.47
C PRO A 12 30.88 15.61 -6.92
N LEU A 13 29.89 16.45 -6.58
CA LEU A 13 28.48 16.31 -6.98
C LEU A 13 28.13 17.11 -8.25
N SER A 14 29.08 17.83 -8.85
CA SER A 14 28.85 18.67 -10.05
C SER A 14 28.44 17.89 -11.30
N GLY A 15 28.56 16.55 -11.30
CA GLY A 15 28.18 15.66 -12.40
C GLY A 15 26.86 14.89 -12.21
N ILE A 16 26.17 15.06 -11.09
CA ILE A 16 24.91 14.33 -10.86
C ILE A 16 23.77 15.12 -11.52
N ARG A 17 23.25 14.59 -12.62
CA ARG A 17 21.97 15.05 -13.20
C ARG A 17 20.93 15.09 -12.08
N GLN A 18 20.48 16.29 -11.73
CA GLN A 18 19.23 16.50 -11.01
C GLN A 18 18.14 15.74 -11.79
N PHE A 19 17.62 14.67 -11.19
CA PHE A 19 16.43 14.04 -11.70
C PHE A 19 15.30 15.07 -11.60
N LYS A 20 14.76 15.45 -12.77
CA LYS A 20 13.66 16.42 -12.89
C LYS A 20 12.52 16.00 -11.97
N GLU A 21 12.23 16.87 -11.01
CA GLU A 21 11.07 16.84 -10.13
C GLU A 21 9.76 16.73 -10.93
N GLY A 22 8.92 15.79 -10.51
CA GLY A 22 7.62 15.51 -11.12
C GLY A 22 6.83 14.40 -10.40
N ASP A 23 7.47 13.63 -9.52
CA ASP A 23 6.77 12.71 -8.63
C ASP A 23 6.28 13.46 -7.38
N GLN A 24 4.97 13.72 -7.31
CA GLN A 24 4.36 13.98 -6.01
C GLN A 24 4.66 12.77 -5.12
N GLU A 25 5.34 13.02 -4.01
CA GLU A 25 5.61 12.03 -2.98
C GLU A 25 4.28 11.36 -2.59
N LEU A 26 4.28 10.02 -2.63
CA LEU A 26 3.10 9.25 -2.29
C LEU A 26 2.85 9.30 -0.79
N ALA A 27 1.74 9.89 -0.37
CA ALA A 27 1.28 9.81 1.00
C ALA A 27 0.80 8.39 1.29
N PHE A 28 1.34 7.81 2.35
CA PHE A 28 0.93 6.55 2.96
C PHE A 28 0.99 6.71 4.49
N LEU A 29 0.31 5.84 5.22
CA LEU A 29 0.23 5.92 6.68
C LEU A 29 1.26 5.02 7.36
N TYR A 30 1.86 5.50 8.45
CA TYR A 30 2.66 4.69 9.37
C TYR A 30 1.77 3.92 10.35
N GLU A 31 2.34 2.96 11.08
CA GLU A 31 1.57 2.04 11.96
C GLU A 31 0.74 2.81 13.00
N GLU A 32 1.31 3.84 13.64
CA GLU A 32 0.63 4.70 14.61
C GLU A 32 -0.55 5.48 14.01
N GLU A 33 -0.43 5.91 12.75
CA GLU A 33 -1.51 6.59 12.03
C GLU A 33 -2.62 5.61 11.64
N ILE A 34 -2.25 4.39 11.24
CA ILE A 34 -3.21 3.32 10.97
C ILE A 34 -4.04 3.03 12.23
N ASP A 35 -3.40 2.90 13.39
CA ASP A 35 -4.07 2.61 14.65
C ASP A 35 -5.04 3.73 15.05
N ARG A 36 -4.59 4.99 15.00
CA ARG A 36 -5.46 6.16 15.26
C ARG A 36 -6.64 6.21 14.30
N LEU A 37 -6.40 5.95 13.01
CA LEU A 37 -7.46 5.93 12.00
C LEU A 37 -8.48 4.84 12.29
N LEU A 38 -8.05 3.62 12.60
CA LEU A 38 -8.94 2.51 12.90
C LEU A 38 -9.82 2.80 14.13
N VAL A 39 -9.25 3.37 15.18
CA VAL A 39 -10.01 3.83 16.36
C VAL A 39 -11.05 4.89 15.96
N ALA A 40 -10.65 5.89 15.17
CA ALA A 40 -11.56 6.94 14.70
C ALA A 40 -12.68 6.41 13.78
N CYS A 41 -12.41 5.33 13.04
CA CYS A 41 -13.40 4.63 12.21
C CYS A 41 -14.39 3.82 13.06
N ASP A 42 -13.91 3.09 14.07
CA ASP A 42 -14.75 2.25 14.92
C ASP A 42 -15.71 3.10 15.80
N GLN A 43 -15.33 4.36 16.08
CA GLN A 43 -16.16 5.37 16.73
C GLN A 43 -17.13 6.10 15.80
N ALA A 44 -17.07 5.87 14.48
CA ALA A 44 -17.93 6.58 13.54
C ALA A 44 -19.40 6.14 13.62
N ALA A 45 -20.30 7.08 13.30
CA ALA A 45 -21.72 6.79 13.17
C ALA A 45 -22.00 5.80 12.02
N ASN A 46 -21.28 5.93 10.90
CA ASN A 46 -21.35 4.98 9.80
C ASN A 46 -20.59 3.70 10.18
N LYS A 47 -21.34 2.61 10.41
CA LYS A 47 -20.79 1.31 10.83
C LYS A 47 -20.05 0.55 9.73
N ASP A 48 -20.26 0.92 8.47
CA ASP A 48 -19.56 0.30 7.33
C ASP A 48 -18.12 0.84 7.19
N LEU A 49 -17.84 2.05 7.68
CA LEU A 49 -16.57 2.74 7.50
C LEU A 49 -15.36 1.89 7.94
N GLY A 50 -15.40 1.37 9.16
CA GLY A 50 -14.29 0.57 9.71
C GLY A 50 -13.99 -0.66 8.86
N ILE A 51 -15.03 -1.33 8.35
CA ILE A 51 -14.89 -2.52 7.51
C ILE A 51 -14.28 -2.14 6.16
N ILE A 52 -14.75 -1.06 5.51
CA ILE A 52 -14.21 -0.58 4.24
C ILE A 52 -12.72 -0.22 4.37
N VAL A 53 -12.35 0.50 5.43
CA VAL A 53 -10.95 0.89 5.69
C VAL A 53 -10.07 -0.36 5.89
N ARG A 54 -10.54 -1.35 6.67
CA ARG A 54 -9.83 -2.61 6.88
C ARG A 54 -9.67 -3.43 5.59
N ILE A 55 -10.66 -3.42 4.69
CA ILE A 55 -10.54 -4.03 3.36
C ILE A 55 -9.41 -3.34 2.57
N CYS A 56 -9.43 -2.00 2.48
CA CYS A 56 -8.40 -1.27 1.74
C CYS A 56 -6.98 -1.53 2.28
N LEU A 57 -6.81 -1.51 3.61
CA LEU A 57 -5.53 -1.77 4.28
C LEU A 57 -5.08 -3.23 4.13
N ALA A 58 -6.00 -4.18 4.00
CA ALA A 58 -5.66 -5.60 3.86
C ALA A 58 -5.39 -6.03 2.40
N THR A 59 -5.93 -5.32 1.41
CA THR A 59 -5.92 -5.80 0.01
C THR A 59 -5.39 -4.78 -1.00
N GLY A 60 -5.10 -3.55 -0.61
CA GLY A 60 -4.73 -2.47 -1.53
C GLY A 60 -5.86 -2.10 -2.51
N ALA A 61 -7.12 -2.34 -2.12
CA ALA A 61 -8.28 -1.93 -2.90
C ALA A 61 -8.33 -0.40 -3.04
N ARG A 62 -8.81 0.11 -4.19
CA ARG A 62 -9.21 1.51 -4.27
C ARG A 62 -10.42 1.74 -3.39
N TRP A 63 -10.59 2.95 -2.86
CA TRP A 63 -11.74 3.29 -2.02
C TRP A 63 -13.08 2.85 -2.63
N SER A 64 -13.33 3.19 -3.90
CA SER A 64 -14.57 2.84 -4.59
C SER A 64 -14.74 1.33 -4.77
N GLU A 65 -13.66 0.58 -5.06
CA GLU A 65 -13.72 -0.88 -5.20
C GLU A 65 -14.14 -1.56 -3.88
N ALA A 66 -13.71 -1.02 -2.73
CA ALA A 66 -14.07 -1.53 -1.42
C ALA A 66 -15.46 -1.07 -0.96
N GLN A 67 -15.81 0.21 -1.16
CA GLN A 67 -17.11 0.76 -0.79
C GLN A 67 -18.24 0.14 -1.62
N ASP A 68 -18.01 -0.07 -2.91
CA ASP A 68 -19.03 -0.58 -3.85
C ASP A 68 -19.00 -2.12 -3.95
N LEU A 69 -18.31 -2.79 -3.02
CA LEU A 69 -18.17 -4.24 -2.98
C LEU A 69 -19.53 -4.92 -2.85
N LYS A 70 -19.77 -5.94 -3.68
CA LYS A 70 -21.01 -6.72 -3.70
C LYS A 70 -20.81 -8.10 -3.10
N GLN A 71 -21.89 -8.69 -2.61
CA GLN A 71 -21.89 -10.07 -2.10
C GLN A 71 -21.37 -11.10 -3.11
N SER A 72 -21.61 -10.90 -4.41
CA SER A 72 -21.11 -11.77 -5.50
C SER A 72 -19.58 -11.72 -5.68
N GLN A 73 -18.91 -10.77 -5.05
CA GLN A 73 -17.46 -10.59 -5.09
C GLN A 73 -16.75 -11.18 -3.87
N ILE A 74 -17.50 -11.76 -2.93
CA ILE A 74 -16.95 -12.46 -1.76
C ILE A 74 -16.92 -13.96 -2.04
N LEU A 75 -15.73 -14.54 -1.91
CA LEU A 75 -15.51 -15.98 -1.87
C LEU A 75 -14.92 -16.36 -0.49
N PRO A 76 -14.97 -17.64 -0.09
CA PRO A 76 -14.28 -18.10 1.11
C PRO A 76 -12.80 -17.70 1.10
N GLY A 77 -12.38 -16.88 2.07
CA GLY A 77 -11.03 -16.38 2.26
C GLY A 77 -10.53 -15.40 1.19
N ARG A 78 -11.41 -14.87 0.30
CA ARG A 78 -10.97 -14.06 -0.84
C ARG A 78 -11.99 -12.99 -1.25
N LEU A 79 -11.48 -11.87 -1.75
CA LEU A 79 -12.28 -10.80 -2.37
C LEU A 79 -11.89 -10.61 -3.83
N THR A 80 -12.89 -10.51 -4.71
CA THR A 80 -12.68 -10.27 -6.15
C THR A 80 -13.05 -8.85 -6.53
N PHE A 81 -12.08 -8.05 -6.96
CA PHE A 81 -12.29 -6.69 -7.43
C PHE A 81 -12.38 -6.66 -8.96
N THR A 82 -13.48 -6.14 -9.48
CA THR A 82 -13.77 -6.08 -10.92
C THR A 82 -13.56 -4.67 -11.46
N GLN A 83 -12.81 -4.52 -12.55
CA GLN A 83 -12.71 -3.24 -13.27
C GLN A 83 -13.60 -3.28 -14.52
N THR A 84 -14.55 -2.35 -14.64
CA THR A 84 -15.44 -2.23 -15.80
C THR A 84 -14.74 -1.74 -17.07
N LYS A 85 -13.69 -0.93 -16.93
CA LYS A 85 -12.99 -0.29 -18.06
C LYS A 85 -11.84 -1.10 -18.67
N SER A 86 -11.18 -1.98 -17.89
CA SER A 86 -9.98 -2.71 -18.33
C SER A 86 -10.13 -4.24 -18.35
N LYS A 87 -11.32 -4.77 -17.97
CA LYS A 87 -11.68 -6.20 -17.88
C LYS A 87 -10.75 -7.09 -17.02
N LYS A 88 -9.71 -6.56 -16.39
CA LYS A 88 -8.84 -7.35 -15.49
C LYS A 88 -9.45 -7.40 -14.10
N ASN A 89 -10.15 -8.49 -13.83
CA ASN A 89 -10.55 -8.88 -12.48
C ASN A 89 -9.32 -9.35 -11.71
N ARG A 90 -9.27 -9.07 -10.41
CA ARG A 90 -8.24 -9.61 -9.52
C ARG A 90 -8.87 -10.12 -8.25
N THR A 91 -8.31 -11.19 -7.70
CA THR A 91 -8.77 -11.81 -6.46
C THR A 91 -7.66 -11.77 -5.44
N VAL A 92 -7.92 -11.16 -4.29
CA VAL A 92 -6.95 -10.98 -3.20
C VAL A 92 -7.39 -11.83 -2.00
N PRO A 93 -6.51 -12.66 -1.43
CA PRO A 93 -6.82 -13.41 -0.22
C PRO A 93 -7.00 -12.47 0.98
N ILE A 94 -7.88 -12.85 1.91
CA ILE A 94 -8.12 -12.14 3.18
C ILE A 94 -8.10 -13.12 4.34
N SER A 95 -7.84 -12.62 5.54
CA SER A 95 -7.90 -13.44 6.76
C SER A 95 -9.33 -13.85 7.09
N GLN A 96 -9.47 -14.93 7.86
CA GLN A 96 -10.77 -15.35 8.41
C GLN A 96 -11.38 -14.27 9.30
N GLN A 97 -10.54 -13.53 10.06
CA GLN A 97 -10.97 -12.42 10.90
C GLN A 97 -11.64 -11.31 10.07
N LEU A 98 -11.01 -10.87 8.97
CA LEU A 98 -11.61 -9.87 8.10
C LEU A 98 -12.88 -10.40 7.43
N GLN A 99 -12.87 -11.67 6.99
CA GLN A 99 -14.05 -12.27 6.38
C GLN A 99 -15.25 -12.32 7.34
N ALA A 100 -15.01 -12.60 8.62
CA ALA A 100 -16.06 -12.65 9.64
C ALA A 100 -16.72 -11.28 9.89
N MET A 101 -16.02 -10.18 9.61
CA MET A 101 -16.56 -8.82 9.73
C MET A 101 -17.47 -8.42 8.57
N LEU A 102 -17.44 -9.14 7.43
CA LEU A 102 -18.19 -8.75 6.25
C LEU A 102 -19.71 -8.96 6.44
N PRO A 103 -20.55 -7.97 6.09
CA PRO A 103 -22.00 -8.11 6.15
C PRO A 103 -22.48 -9.27 5.27
N LYS A 104 -23.40 -10.10 5.79
CA LYS A 104 -24.02 -11.19 5.04
C LYS A 104 -25.36 -10.73 4.48
N LYS A 105 -25.35 -10.07 3.31
CA LYS A 105 -26.57 -9.60 2.64
C LYS A 105 -26.43 -9.65 1.13
N ARG A 106 -27.54 -9.70 0.39
CA ARG A 106 -27.53 -9.68 -1.08
C ARG A 106 -27.24 -8.26 -1.60
N GLY A 107 -26.62 -8.17 -2.78
CA GLY A 107 -26.37 -6.89 -3.45
C GLY A 107 -25.15 -6.14 -2.91
N SER A 108 -25.26 -4.80 -2.83
CA SER A 108 -24.21 -3.93 -2.29
C SER A 108 -24.03 -4.18 -0.79
N LEU A 109 -22.79 -4.27 -0.33
CA LEU A 109 -22.48 -4.57 1.07
C LEU A 109 -22.46 -3.33 1.96
N PHE A 110 -22.13 -2.17 1.40
CA PHE A 110 -21.91 -0.98 2.20
C PHE A 110 -22.72 0.20 1.69
N THR A 111 -22.99 1.12 2.61
CA THR A 111 -23.46 2.47 2.31
C THR A 111 -22.28 3.38 1.97
N PRO A 112 -22.48 4.45 1.18
CA PRO A 112 -21.43 5.42 0.91
C PRO A 112 -20.82 5.98 2.21
N ALA A 113 -19.51 5.82 2.37
CA ALA A 113 -18.82 6.14 3.62
C ALA A 113 -17.68 7.17 3.44
N TYR A 114 -17.51 7.74 2.24
CA TYR A 114 -16.39 8.62 1.93
C TYR A 114 -16.35 9.90 2.78
N GLU A 115 -17.49 10.51 3.07
CA GLU A 115 -17.54 11.68 3.97
C GLU A 115 -17.22 11.28 5.42
N ALA A 116 -17.70 10.11 5.87
CA ALA A 116 -17.33 9.57 7.18
C ALA A 116 -15.83 9.28 7.27
N PHE A 117 -15.20 8.83 6.19
CA PHE A 117 -13.75 8.65 6.09
C PHE A 117 -12.99 9.97 6.21
N LYS A 118 -13.45 11.03 5.53
CA LYS A 118 -12.86 12.37 5.69
C LYS A 118 -12.94 12.86 7.14
N SER A 119 -14.08 12.68 7.80
CA SER A 119 -14.23 13.02 9.22
C SER A 119 -13.34 12.15 10.12
N ALA A 120 -13.16 10.87 9.81
CA ALA A 120 -12.27 9.99 10.56
C ALA A 120 -10.80 10.39 10.42
N LEU A 121 -10.33 10.76 9.22
CA LEU A 121 -8.98 11.30 9.01
C LEU A 121 -8.75 12.57 9.84
N ALA A 122 -9.73 13.47 9.89
CA ALA A 122 -9.64 14.68 10.70
C ALA A 122 -9.59 14.38 12.22
N ARG A 123 -10.44 13.47 12.71
CA ARG A 123 -10.41 13.02 14.12
C ARG A 123 -9.13 12.28 14.49
N ALA A 124 -8.54 11.57 13.53
CA ALA A 124 -7.28 10.89 13.70
C ALA A 124 -6.08 11.82 13.55
N GLU A 125 -6.27 13.13 13.29
CA GLU A 125 -5.21 14.11 13.07
C GLU A 125 -4.23 13.65 11.97
N ILE A 126 -4.77 13.16 10.86
CA ILE A 126 -4.01 12.71 9.69
C ILE A 126 -4.22 13.73 8.57
N GLU A 127 -3.15 14.44 8.23
CA GLU A 127 -3.13 15.37 7.10
C GLU A 127 -2.62 14.68 5.84
N LEU A 128 -3.32 14.89 4.72
CA LEU A 128 -2.97 14.28 3.45
C LEU A 128 -2.92 15.34 2.36
N PRO A 129 -1.97 15.24 1.40
CA PRO A 129 -1.94 16.10 0.23
C PRO A 129 -3.27 16.06 -0.54
N LYS A 130 -3.59 17.19 -1.19
CA LYS A 130 -4.82 17.32 -1.97
C LYS A 130 -4.88 16.21 -3.04
N GLY A 131 -6.03 15.54 -3.11
CA GLY A 131 -6.29 14.48 -4.11
C GLY A 131 -5.80 13.08 -3.74
N GLN A 132 -5.02 12.90 -2.67
CA GLN A 132 -4.45 11.58 -2.34
C GLN A 132 -5.34 10.69 -1.44
N ARG A 133 -6.39 11.25 -0.82
CA ARG A 133 -7.27 10.55 0.14
C ARG A 133 -7.87 9.24 -0.40
N THR A 134 -8.28 9.21 -1.66
CA THR A 134 -8.91 8.02 -2.27
C THR A 134 -7.95 6.85 -2.47
N HIS A 135 -6.65 7.09 -2.41
CA HIS A 135 -5.60 6.11 -2.66
C HIS A 135 -4.64 5.92 -1.47
N VAL A 136 -4.71 6.76 -0.43
CA VAL A 136 -3.79 6.69 0.72
C VAL A 136 -3.75 5.30 1.35
N LEU A 137 -4.89 4.63 1.55
CA LEU A 137 -4.95 3.30 2.14
C LEU A 137 -4.34 2.22 1.22
N ARG A 138 -4.47 2.40 -0.10
CA ARG A 138 -3.84 1.53 -1.09
C ARG A 138 -2.33 1.74 -1.12
N HIS A 139 -1.86 2.99 -1.03
CA HIS A 139 -0.45 3.30 -0.90
C HIS A 139 0.12 2.73 0.40
N THR A 140 -0.63 2.86 1.50
CA THR A 140 -0.30 2.26 2.81
C THR A 140 -0.10 0.76 2.69
N PHE A 141 -1.07 0.02 2.14
CA PHE A 141 -0.91 -1.41 1.91
C PHE A 141 0.35 -1.72 1.08
N ALA A 142 0.56 -1.01 -0.03
CA ALA A 142 1.66 -1.26 -0.94
C ALA A 142 3.04 -0.97 -0.34
N SER A 143 3.19 0.16 0.36
CA SER A 143 4.42 0.54 1.05
C SER A 143 4.77 -0.49 2.12
N HIS A 144 3.83 -0.80 3.02
CA HIS A 144 4.04 -1.79 4.08
C HIS A 144 4.31 -3.20 3.54
N PHE A 145 3.64 -3.59 2.45
CA PHE A 145 3.90 -4.87 1.79
C PHE A 145 5.35 -4.97 1.31
N MET A 146 5.88 -3.91 0.69
CA MET A 146 7.28 -3.89 0.25
C MET A 146 8.27 -3.78 1.40
N MET A 147 7.99 -2.95 2.42
CA MET A 147 8.80 -2.85 3.64
C MET A 147 8.99 -4.19 4.34
N ARG A 148 7.96 -5.05 4.29
CA ARG A 148 7.97 -6.39 4.88
C ARG A 148 8.57 -7.46 3.96
N GLY A 149 9.33 -7.07 2.92
CA GLY A 149 10.01 -7.98 2.01
C GLY A 149 9.10 -8.62 0.95
N GLY A 150 7.93 -8.03 0.71
CA GLY A 150 6.98 -8.53 -0.27
C GLY A 150 7.56 -8.55 -1.70
N ASN A 151 7.14 -9.52 -2.50
CA ASN A 151 7.56 -9.63 -3.90
C ASN A 151 6.84 -8.59 -4.77
N ILE A 152 7.59 -7.73 -5.46
CA ILE A 152 7.06 -6.63 -6.29
C ILE A 152 6.12 -7.10 -7.42
N LEU A 153 6.35 -8.29 -7.99
CA LEU A 153 5.49 -8.88 -9.03
C LEU A 153 4.17 -9.35 -8.44
N VAL A 154 4.19 -9.90 -7.23
CA VAL A 154 2.98 -10.26 -6.48
C VAL A 154 2.20 -9.00 -6.13
N LEU A 155 2.87 -7.93 -5.69
CA LEU A 155 2.21 -6.65 -5.42
C LEU A 155 1.55 -6.08 -6.69
N GLN A 156 2.19 -6.16 -7.85
CA GLN A 156 1.62 -5.73 -9.12
C GLN A 156 0.28 -6.44 -9.41
N GLN A 157 0.22 -7.76 -9.18
CA GLN A 157 -0.98 -8.56 -9.36
C GLN A 157 -2.07 -8.20 -8.33
N ILE A 158 -1.71 -8.06 -7.05
CA ILE A 158 -2.63 -7.67 -5.97
C ILE A 158 -3.26 -6.29 -6.24
N LEU A 159 -2.45 -5.34 -6.70
CA LEU A 159 -2.91 -3.99 -7.01
C LEU A 159 -3.65 -3.93 -8.37
N GLY A 160 -3.50 -4.93 -9.22
CA GLY A 160 -4.06 -4.95 -10.57
C GLY A 160 -3.46 -3.87 -11.48
N HIS A 161 -2.15 -3.61 -11.35
CA HIS A 161 -1.44 -2.68 -12.21
C HIS A 161 -1.20 -3.29 -13.60
N SER A 162 -1.48 -2.51 -14.64
CA SER A 162 -1.34 -2.96 -16.03
C SER A 162 0.12 -3.13 -16.45
N THR A 163 1.02 -2.31 -15.89
CA THR A 163 2.46 -2.35 -16.15
C THR A 163 3.23 -2.39 -14.83
N ILE A 164 4.41 -2.99 -14.85
CA ILE A 164 5.28 -3.05 -13.66
C ILE A 164 5.74 -1.66 -13.22
N MET A 165 5.90 -0.72 -14.16
CA MET A 165 6.29 0.67 -13.88
C MET A 165 5.38 1.36 -12.88
N MET A 166 4.07 1.06 -12.89
CA MET A 166 3.13 1.60 -11.89
C MET A 166 3.42 1.11 -10.47
N THR A 167 3.94 -0.11 -10.33
CA THR A 167 4.31 -0.70 -9.03
C THR A 167 5.72 -0.32 -8.61
N MET A 168 6.63 -0.04 -9.56
CA MET A 168 8.02 0.33 -9.26
C MET A 168 8.15 1.56 -8.36
N ARG A 169 7.12 2.41 -8.28
CA ARG A 169 7.07 3.51 -7.32
C ARG A 169 7.16 3.08 -5.84
N TYR A 170 6.91 1.81 -5.51
CA TYR A 170 7.07 1.26 -4.16
C TYR A 170 8.37 0.48 -3.97
N ALA A 171 9.19 0.31 -5.03
CA ALA A 171 10.37 -0.55 -4.98
C ALA A 171 11.42 -0.07 -3.96
N HIS A 172 11.51 1.25 -3.74
CA HIS A 172 12.44 1.84 -2.76
C HIS A 172 12.11 1.48 -1.30
N PHE A 173 10.91 0.95 -1.02
CA PHE A 173 10.56 0.43 0.30
C PHE A 173 11.06 -0.99 0.53
N ALA A 174 11.50 -1.71 -0.51
CA ALA A 174 11.99 -3.07 -0.35
C ALA A 174 13.28 -3.06 0.48
N PRO A 175 13.40 -3.95 1.48
CA PRO A 175 14.67 -4.15 2.18
C PRO A 175 15.77 -4.55 1.19
N ASN A 176 16.96 -3.98 1.37
CA ASN A 176 18.14 -4.34 0.57
C ASN A 176 18.58 -5.76 0.94
N HIS A 177 18.55 -6.68 -0.03
CA HIS A 177 18.93 -8.08 0.15
C HIS A 177 20.03 -8.52 -0.81
N LEU A 178 20.99 -7.64 -1.12
CA LEU A 178 22.08 -7.97 -2.03
C LEU A 178 22.88 -9.20 -1.54
N ASP A 179 23.00 -9.39 -0.22
CA ASP A 179 23.65 -10.55 0.39
C ASP A 179 22.95 -11.88 0.07
N ALA A 180 21.66 -11.86 -0.27
CA ALA A 180 20.95 -13.06 -0.72
C ALA A 180 21.53 -13.64 -2.02
N ALA A 181 22.27 -12.84 -2.80
CA ALA A 181 22.97 -13.33 -3.99
C ALA A 181 23.95 -14.45 -3.65
N VAL A 182 24.62 -14.40 -2.49
CA VAL A 182 25.53 -15.46 -2.05
C VAL A 182 24.75 -16.74 -1.73
N ALA A 183 23.62 -16.64 -1.01
CA ALA A 183 22.81 -17.80 -0.66
C ALA A 183 22.05 -18.44 -1.85
N LEU A 184 21.76 -17.66 -2.90
CA LEU A 184 20.89 -18.09 -4.00
C LEU A 184 21.63 -18.35 -5.31
N ASN A 185 22.94 -18.10 -5.38
CA ASN A 185 23.67 -18.30 -6.64
C ASN A 185 23.80 -19.79 -6.99
N PRO A 186 23.82 -20.12 -8.29
CA PRO A 186 23.87 -21.51 -8.73
C PRO A 186 25.26 -22.14 -8.59
N PHE A 187 26.30 -21.44 -8.13
CA PHE A 187 27.64 -22.00 -7.93
C PHE A 187 27.77 -22.63 -6.54
N ASP A 188 27.46 -21.87 -5.49
CA ASP A 188 27.57 -22.32 -4.09
C ASP A 188 26.47 -23.31 -3.71
N ASN A 189 25.27 -23.20 -4.30
CA ASN A 189 24.13 -24.07 -3.99
C ASN A 189 24.15 -25.43 -4.74
N ARG A 190 25.35 -25.94 -5.05
CA ARG A 190 25.56 -27.25 -5.73
C ARG A 190 26.12 -28.34 -4.84
N MET A 191 26.59 -28.00 -3.64
CA MET A 191 27.23 -28.97 -2.74
C MET A 191 26.18 -29.50 -1.74
N PRO A 192 25.86 -30.81 -1.74
CA PRO A 192 25.17 -31.40 -0.61
C PRO A 192 26.08 -31.29 0.61
N ASN A 193 25.55 -30.77 1.73
CA ASN A 193 26.25 -30.78 3.02
C ASN A 193 26.76 -32.21 3.28
N SER A 194 28.09 -32.36 3.27
CA SER A 194 28.80 -33.59 3.63
C SER A 194 28.97 -33.66 5.14
#